data_AF-A0A825SKT3-F1
#
_entry.id   AF-A0A825SKT3-F1
#
_cell.length_a   1.000
_cell.length_b   1.000
_cell.length_c   1.000
_cell.angle_alpha   90.00
_cell.angle_beta   90.00
_cell.angle_gamma   90.00
#
_symmetry.space_group_name_H-M   'P 1'
#
loop_
_entity.id
_entity.type
_entity.pdbx_description
1 polymer ?
#
loop_
_entity_poly.entity_id
_entity_poly.type
_entity_poly.pdbx_seq_one_letter_code
_entity_poly.pdbx_strand_id
1 'polypeptide(L)'
;MSRIQNNLKQGYTRDFIRAICNGNNDVVLEYLKNGMSATKECMGEQPMFYAINHNNFGAILLLLKYGAILEKDYLEYEVKSNKEALDFLASLLK
;
A
#
# COMPACT_ATOMS: atom_id res chain seq x y z
N MET A 1 24.09 -0.16 7.60
CA MET A 1 22.89 -0.28 6.75
C MET A 1 21.69 0.07 7.60
N SER A 2 20.72 0.81 7.05
CA SER A 2 19.49 1.11 7.79
C SER A 2 18.70 -0.17 8.04
N ARG A 3 17.82 -0.16 9.06
CA ARG A 3 16.91 -1.29 9.33
C ARG A 3 16.12 -1.67 8.08
N ILE A 4 15.67 -0.68 7.31
CA ILE A 4 14.93 -0.88 6.06
C ILE A 4 15.77 -1.59 5.00
N GLN A 5 17.02 -1.16 4.78
CA GLN A 5 17.91 -1.82 3.82
C GLN A 5 18.18 -3.30 4.19
N ASN A 6 18.30 -3.59 5.49
CA ASN A 6 18.44 -4.96 5.97
C ASN A 6 17.16 -5.78 5.75
N ASN A 7 15.99 -5.18 6.00
CA ASN A 7 14.70 -5.82 5.76
C ASN A 7 14.50 -6.15 4.28
N LEU A 8 14.83 -5.22 3.38
CA LEU A 8 14.73 -5.42 1.93
C LEU A 8 15.64 -6.56 1.45
N LYS A 9 16.88 -6.62 1.94
CA LYS A 9 17.81 -7.72 1.60
C LYS A 9 17.33 -9.09 2.06
N GLN A 10 16.60 -9.14 3.16
CA GLN A 10 16.05 -10.37 3.72
C GLN A 10 14.65 -10.70 3.19
N GLY A 11 14.08 -9.87 2.30
CA GLY A 11 12.71 -10.05 1.82
C GLY A 11 11.63 -9.81 2.88
N TYR A 12 11.95 -9.13 3.98
CA TYR A 12 11.00 -8.82 5.05
C TYR A 12 10.03 -7.73 4.61
N THR A 13 8.91 -8.15 4.02
CA THR A 13 7.80 -7.27 3.63
C THR A 13 6.80 -7.02 4.75
N ARG A 14 6.84 -7.81 5.83
CA ARG A 14 5.91 -7.70 6.98
C ARG A 14 5.94 -6.34 7.65
N ASP A 15 7.11 -5.75 7.85
CA ASP A 15 7.22 -4.44 8.51
C ASP A 15 6.71 -3.31 7.62
N PHE A 16 6.85 -3.45 6.29
CA PHE A 16 6.25 -2.54 5.31
C PHE A 16 4.72 -2.63 5.34
N ILE A 17 4.16 -3.85 5.32
CA ILE A 17 2.71 -4.06 5.42
C ILE A 17 2.17 -3.55 6.77
N ARG A 18 2.87 -3.81 7.89
CA ARG A 18 2.48 -3.28 9.20
C ARG A 18 2.43 -1.75 9.19
N ALA A 19 3.38 -1.08 8.53
CA ALA A 19 3.36 0.37 8.41
C ALA A 19 2.13 0.87 7.63
N ILE A 20 1.75 0.18 6.55
CA ILE A 20 0.53 0.47 5.78
C ILE A 20 -0.71 0.30 6.66
N CYS A 21 -0.87 -0.87 7.30
CA CYS A 21 -2.02 -1.18 8.14
C CYS A 21 -2.20 -0.21 9.33
N ASN A 22 -1.09 0.33 9.85
CA ASN A 22 -1.09 1.24 11.00
C ASN A 22 -1.20 2.73 10.61
N GLY A 23 -1.28 3.09 9.33
CA GLY A 23 -1.33 4.51 8.94
C GLY A 23 0.03 5.23 8.93
N ASN A 24 1.15 4.52 9.12
CA ASN A 24 2.48 5.10 9.32
C ASN A 24 3.15 5.49 7.98
N ASN A 25 2.62 6.52 7.33
CA ASN A 25 2.99 6.89 5.97
C ASN A 25 4.45 7.36 5.80
N ASP A 26 5.08 7.90 6.85
CA ASP A 26 6.50 8.25 6.81
C ASP A 26 7.38 7.01 6.61
N VAL A 27 7.05 5.93 7.33
CA VAL A 27 7.76 4.64 7.22
C VAL A 27 7.48 4.00 5.87
N VAL A 28 6.22 4.05 5.40
CA VAL A 28 5.84 3.56 4.06
C VAL A 28 6.67 4.27 2.98
N LEU A 29 6.76 5.61 3.04
CA LEU A 29 7.57 6.41 2.12
C LEU A 29 9.05 6.04 2.20
N GLU A 30 9.59 5.81 3.40
CA GLU A 30 10.99 5.41 3.57
C GLU A 30 11.28 4.06 2.90
N TYR A 31 10.39 3.07 3.05
CA TYR A 31 10.51 1.77 2.35
C TYR A 31 10.49 1.94 0.83
N LEU A 32 9.54 2.72 0.30
CA LEU A 32 9.40 2.96 -1.14
C LEU A 32 10.64 3.68 -1.71
N LYS A 33 11.16 4.69 -1.02
CA LYS A 33 12.42 5.38 -1.38
C LYS A 33 13.63 4.44 -1.41
N ASN A 34 13.64 3.41 -0.57
CA ASN A 34 14.72 2.42 -0.53
C ASN A 34 14.52 1.26 -1.53
N GLY A 35 13.52 1.33 -2.40
CA GLY A 35 13.31 0.35 -3.48
C GLY A 35 12.35 -0.78 -3.14
N MET A 36 11.55 -0.66 -2.06
CA MET A 36 10.39 -1.54 -1.89
C MET A 36 9.45 -1.36 -3.08
N SER A 37 8.98 -2.47 -3.64
CA SER A 37 8.02 -2.42 -4.75
C SER A 37 6.63 -2.07 -4.24
N ALA A 38 5.97 -1.13 -4.90
CA ALA A 38 4.56 -0.79 -4.64
C ALA A 38 3.57 -1.81 -5.23
N THR A 39 4.03 -2.70 -6.13
CA THR A 39 3.17 -3.58 -6.94
C THR A 39 3.36 -5.07 -6.68
N LYS A 40 4.55 -5.48 -6.21
CA LYS A 40 4.81 -6.89 -5.87
C LYS A 40 4.03 -7.29 -4.63
N GLU A 41 3.49 -8.49 -4.67
CA GLU A 41 2.82 -9.11 -3.54
C GLU A 41 3.73 -9.14 -2.30
N CYS A 42 3.12 -8.79 -1.18
CA CYS A 42 3.72 -8.72 0.14
C CYS A 42 2.79 -9.48 1.07
N MET A 43 3.25 -10.58 1.66
CA MET A 43 2.42 -11.45 2.51
C MET A 43 1.18 -12.04 1.80
N GLY A 44 1.25 -12.23 0.47
CA GLY A 44 0.22 -12.87 -0.34
C GLY A 44 -0.70 -11.90 -1.09
N GLU A 45 -0.67 -10.60 -0.77
CA GLU A 45 -1.51 -9.59 -1.43
C GLU A 45 -0.67 -8.38 -1.88
N GLN A 46 -1.19 -7.58 -2.81
CA GLN A 46 -0.49 -6.35 -3.20
C GLN A 46 -0.57 -5.30 -2.07
N PRO A 47 0.43 -4.40 -1.93
CA PRO A 47 0.41 -3.34 -0.92
C PRO A 47 -0.86 -2.48 -0.94
N MET A 48 -1.46 -2.27 -2.12
CA MET A 48 -2.69 -1.51 -2.31
C MET A 48 -3.88 -2.14 -1.56
N PHE A 49 -3.98 -3.47 -1.56
CA PHE A 49 -5.00 -4.23 -0.83
C PHE A 49 -5.03 -3.82 0.65
N TYR A 50 -3.87 -3.82 1.30
CA TYR A 50 -3.77 -3.46 2.72
C TYR A 50 -4.08 -1.98 2.96
N ALA A 51 -3.67 -1.08 2.05
CA ALA A 51 -3.94 0.34 2.20
C ALA A 51 -5.45 0.64 2.12
N ILE A 52 -6.16 -0.02 1.21
CA ILE A 52 -7.62 0.09 1.04
C ILE A 52 -8.36 -0.49 2.25
N ASN A 53 -8.04 -1.73 2.63
CA ASN A 53 -8.74 -2.42 3.73
C ASN A 53 -8.54 -1.72 5.09
N HIS A 54 -7.48 -0.91 5.23
CA HIS A 54 -7.17 -0.14 6.44
C HIS A 54 -7.47 1.37 6.34
N ASN A 55 -8.16 1.85 5.30
CA ASN A 55 -8.44 3.28 5.07
C ASN A 55 -7.19 4.18 5.15
N ASN A 56 -6.03 3.65 4.78
CA ASN A 56 -4.80 4.44 4.77
C ASN A 56 -4.66 5.18 3.44
N PHE A 57 -5.39 6.28 3.30
CA PHE A 57 -5.36 7.15 2.12
C PHE A 57 -3.97 7.66 1.77
N GLY A 58 -3.13 7.94 2.79
CA GLY A 58 -1.75 8.35 2.56
C GLY A 58 -0.91 7.26 1.90
N ALA A 59 -1.05 6.00 2.34
CA ALA A 59 -0.40 4.88 1.68
C ALA A 59 -0.96 4.64 0.28
N ILE A 60 -2.27 4.77 0.06
CA ILE A 60 -2.86 4.70 -1.30
C ILE A 60 -2.16 5.68 -2.23
N LEU A 61 -2.07 6.96 -1.85
CA LEU A 61 -1.44 7.99 -2.66
C LEU A 61 0.06 7.73 -2.89
N LEU A 62 0.77 7.24 -1.86
CA LEU A 62 2.18 6.87 -1.99
C LEU A 62 2.37 5.69 -2.95
N LEU A 63 1.55 4.65 -2.84
CA LEU A 63 1.65 3.49 -3.73
C LEU A 63 1.38 3.87 -5.18
N LEU A 64 0.34 4.68 -5.44
CA LEU A 64 0.06 5.22 -6.78
C LEU A 64 1.24 6.02 -7.32
N LYS A 65 1.82 6.91 -6.50
CA LYS A 65 3.01 7.70 -6.87
C LYS A 65 4.21 6.83 -7.26
N TYR A 66 4.33 5.65 -6.66
CA TYR A 66 5.42 4.71 -6.93
C TYR A 66 5.04 3.60 -7.93
N GLY A 67 3.98 3.82 -8.72
CA GLY A 67 3.63 2.99 -9.88
C GLY A 67 2.62 1.89 -9.61
N ALA A 68 2.00 1.83 -8.42
CA ALA A 68 0.80 1.03 -8.26
C ALA A 68 -0.33 1.60 -9.13
N ILE A 69 -1.13 0.71 -9.70
CA ILE A 69 -2.30 1.06 -10.49
C ILE A 69 -3.55 0.70 -9.70
N LEU A 70 -4.59 1.49 -9.87
CA LEU A 70 -5.91 1.19 -9.34
C LEU A 70 -6.77 0.68 -10.48
N GLU A 71 -6.90 -0.64 -10.60
CA GLU A 71 -7.84 -1.22 -11.55
C GLU A 71 -9.24 -1.25 -10.95
N LYS A 72 -10.25 -0.95 -11.77
CA LYS A 72 -11.65 -0.88 -11.34
C LYS A 72 -12.13 -2.23 -10.80
N ASP A 73 -11.69 -3.33 -11.41
CA ASP A 73 -12.03 -4.69 -11.00
C ASP A 73 -11.41 -5.05 -9.64
N TYR A 74 -10.27 -4.42 -9.30
CA TYR A 74 -9.62 -4.53 -7.99
C TYR A 74 -10.49 -3.93 -6.87
N LEU A 75 -11.32 -2.94 -7.21
CA LEU A 75 -12.31 -2.41 -6.28
C LEU A 75 -13.41 -3.44 -6.09
N GLU A 76 -14.01 -3.92 -7.18
CA GLU A 76 -15.20 -4.80 -7.15
C GLU A 76 -14.99 -6.13 -6.39
N TYR A 77 -13.77 -6.69 -6.40
CA TYR A 77 -13.44 -7.92 -5.66
C TYR A 77 -13.27 -7.70 -4.13
N GLU A 78 -12.85 -6.49 -3.75
CA GLU A 78 -12.51 -6.11 -2.37
C GLU A 78 -13.68 -5.44 -1.62
N VAL A 79 -14.76 -5.06 -2.32
CA VAL A 79 -15.91 -4.32 -1.76
C VAL A 79 -16.87 -5.23 -0.98
N LYS A 80 -16.43 -5.81 0.14
CA LYS A 80 -17.39 -6.28 1.15
C LYS A 80 -17.51 -5.42 2.40
N SER A 81 -16.55 -4.52 2.69
CA SER A 81 -16.57 -3.82 3.98
C SER A 81 -16.21 -2.33 4.03
N ASN A 82 -15.56 -1.71 3.04
CA ASN A 82 -15.00 -0.36 3.27
C ASN A 82 -15.46 0.74 2.28
N LYS A 83 -16.51 1.45 2.68
CA LYS A 83 -17.14 2.53 1.87
C LYS A 83 -16.25 3.77 1.72
N GLU A 84 -15.46 4.12 2.73
CA GLU A 84 -14.68 5.37 2.76
C GLU A 84 -13.51 5.35 1.77
N ALA A 85 -12.75 4.25 1.71
CA ALA A 85 -11.71 4.05 0.71
C ALA A 85 -12.28 4.14 -0.72
N LEU A 86 -13.46 3.58 -0.96
CA LEU A 86 -14.10 3.60 -2.28
C LEU A 86 -14.57 5.00 -2.67
N ASP A 87 -15.20 5.73 -1.75
CA ASP A 87 -15.63 7.10 -2.00
C ASP A 87 -14.42 8.00 -2.32
N PHE A 88 -13.31 7.81 -1.60
CA PHE A 88 -12.05 8.49 -1.90
C PHE A 88 -11.49 8.11 -3.27
N LEU A 89 -11.39 6.83 -3.58
CA LEU A 89 -10.85 6.35 -4.85
C LEU A 89 -11.71 6.77 -6.05
N ALA A 90 -13.04 6.72 -5.91
CA ALA A 90 -13.97 7.24 -6.89
C ALA A 90 -13.83 8.76 -7.08
N SER A 91 -13.44 9.50 -6.04
CA SER A 91 -13.15 10.94 -6.16
C SER A 91 -11.87 11.25 -6.92
N LEU A 92 -10.90 10.31 -6.96
CA LEU A 92 -9.65 10.46 -7.70
C LEU A 92 -9.80 10.21 -9.21
N LEU A 93 -10.86 9.51 -9.63
CA LEU A 93 -11.12 9.11 -11.02
C LEU A 93 -12.11 10.02 -11.77
N LYS A 94 -12.58 11.11 -11.14
CA LYS A 94 -13.46 12.12 -11.75
C LYS A 94 -12.67 13.22 -12.45
#